data_AF-W9QKX3-F1
#
_entry.id   AF-W9QKX3-F1
#
_cell.length_a   1.000
_cell.length_b   1.000
_cell.length_c   1.000
_cell.angle_alpha   90.00
_cell.angle_beta   90.00
_cell.angle_gamma   90.00
#
_symmetry.space_group_name_H-M   'P 1'
#
loop_
_entity.id
_entity.type
_entity.pdbx_description
1 polymer ?
#
loop_
_entity_poly.entity_id
_entity_poly.type
_entity_poly.pdbx_seq_one_letter_code
_entity_poly.pdbx_strand_id
1 'polypeptide(L)'
;MANLNLTQNGNFSSLAPIIPAAGDDNGRSTLIFLGTGCSSAVPNAMCLIQPSDPPCAVCSQSLFVPPEKNPNYRCNTSLLIDYCQSDANRSYILIDVGKTFREQVLRWFTLYKIPRVDSIVLTHEHADAVLGLDDIRAVQPFSPSNDIDPTPIYLTEFAMESLAVKFPYLVQKKLKEGQEVRRVAQLEWKIIEGNHEKSFVASGLKFVPLPVIHGEDYICLGFLFGEKCRVAYISDVSRFPASIEYGESAWFLLRAYFVFLTSFIFKERSSPFSLES
;
A
#
# COMPACT_ATOMS: atom_id res chain seq x y z
N MET A 1 -8.69 -11.10 4.81
CA MET A 1 -8.52 -12.24 3.89
C MET A 1 -8.94 -13.49 4.62
N ALA A 2 -9.86 -14.26 4.04
CA ALA A 2 -10.17 -15.61 4.49
C ALA A 2 -9.27 -16.56 3.70
N ASN A 3 -8.49 -17.40 4.39
CA ASN A 3 -7.85 -18.54 3.74
C ASN A 3 -8.93 -19.60 3.50
N LEU A 4 -9.20 -19.92 2.24
CA LEU A 4 -10.03 -21.06 1.85
C LEU A 4 -9.19 -22.33 2.01
N ASN A 5 -9.41 -23.08 3.08
CA ASN A 5 -9.05 -24.49 3.16
C ASN A 5 -10.33 -25.33 3.18
N LEU A 6 -10.60 -26.00 2.06
CA LEU A 6 -11.58 -27.08 2.01
C LEU A 6 -11.01 -28.28 2.76
N THR A 7 -11.57 -28.56 3.95
CA THR A 7 -11.44 -29.89 4.56
C THR A 7 -12.83 -30.49 4.71
N GLN A 8 -12.96 -31.74 4.28
CA GLN A 8 -14.16 -32.53 4.39
C GLN A 8 -14.45 -32.77 5.88
N ASN A 9 -15.38 -32.00 6.43
CA ASN A 9 -16.37 -32.37 7.44
C ASN A 9 -16.82 -31.11 8.20
N GLY A 10 -18.09 -30.75 8.02
CA GLY A 10 -18.69 -29.54 8.55
C GLY A 10 -18.78 -29.52 10.08
N ASN A 11 -17.81 -28.89 10.72
CA ASN A 11 -17.94 -28.43 12.10
C ASN A 11 -17.17 -27.12 12.30
N PHE A 12 -17.89 -26.05 12.68
CA PHE A 12 -17.31 -24.74 12.96
C PHE A 12 -16.65 -24.74 14.35
N SER A 13 -15.34 -24.98 14.41
CA SER A 13 -14.51 -24.73 15.61
C SER A 13 -13.62 -23.51 15.38
N SER A 14 -13.76 -22.51 16.26
CA SER A 14 -12.95 -21.30 16.46
C SER A 14 -11.90 -20.94 15.39
N LEU A 15 -12.23 -19.97 14.54
CA LEU A 15 -11.26 -19.27 13.69
C LEU A 15 -10.42 -18.30 14.55
N ALA A 16 -9.41 -18.83 15.23
CA ALA A 16 -8.28 -18.02 15.65
C ALA A 16 -7.44 -17.70 14.40
N PRO A 17 -7.00 -16.45 14.18
CA PRO A 17 -6.03 -16.18 13.13
C PRO A 17 -4.79 -17.02 13.41
N ILE A 18 -4.39 -17.84 12.43
CA ILE A 18 -3.06 -18.46 12.43
C ILE A 18 -2.08 -17.30 12.29
N ILE A 19 -1.56 -16.82 13.42
CA ILE A 19 -0.41 -15.93 13.46
C ILE A 19 0.76 -16.80 12.98
N PRO A 20 1.40 -16.52 11.83
CA PRO A 20 2.62 -17.20 11.49
C PRO A 20 3.59 -16.92 12.63
N ALA A 21 4.09 -17.97 13.29
CA ALA A 21 5.14 -17.79 14.27
C ALA A 21 6.31 -17.07 13.58
N ALA A 22 6.79 -15.98 14.18
CA ALA A 22 7.99 -15.30 13.70
C ALA A 22 9.15 -16.31 13.77
N GLY A 23 9.48 -16.91 12.61
CA GLY A 23 10.52 -17.94 12.51
C GLY A 23 10.21 -19.13 11.60
N ASP A 24 8.97 -19.35 11.13
CA ASP A 24 8.62 -20.53 10.31
C ASP A 24 8.35 -20.21 8.83
N ASP A 25 8.58 -18.97 8.41
CA ASP A 25 8.34 -18.54 7.03
C ASP A 25 9.60 -18.80 6.20
N ASN A 26 9.66 -20.02 5.64
CA ASN A 26 10.72 -20.71 4.91
C ASN A 26 11.39 -19.91 3.74
N GLY A 27 11.96 -18.74 4.03
CA GLY A 27 12.58 -17.84 3.06
C GLY A 27 11.60 -17.16 2.09
N ARG A 28 10.31 -17.07 2.43
CA ARG A 28 9.27 -16.54 1.54
C ARG A 28 8.99 -15.05 1.79
N SER A 29 8.66 -14.35 0.71
CA SER A 29 8.15 -12.98 0.75
C SER A 29 6.63 -12.96 0.89
N THR A 30 6.11 -12.00 1.64
CA THR A 30 4.67 -11.89 1.95
C THR A 30 4.12 -10.52 1.57
N LEU A 31 2.87 -10.50 1.09
CA LEU A 31 2.13 -9.29 0.78
C LEU A 31 1.05 -9.06 1.84
N ILE A 32 1.11 -7.93 2.54
CA ILE A 32 0.18 -7.58 3.61
C ILE A 32 -0.60 -6.33 3.20
N PHE A 33 -1.90 -6.52 2.93
CA PHE A 33 -2.80 -5.43 2.60
C PHE A 33 -3.14 -4.67 3.87
N LEU A 34 -2.53 -3.50 4.04
CA LEU A 34 -2.75 -2.64 5.18
C LEU A 34 -4.11 -1.93 5.10
N GLY A 35 -4.56 -1.65 3.89
CA GLY A 35 -5.91 -1.16 3.63
C GLY A 35 -6.39 -1.48 2.22
N THR A 36 -7.71 -1.50 2.07
CA THR A 36 -8.43 -1.80 0.82
C THR A 36 -9.64 -0.89 0.66
N GLY A 37 -9.71 0.19 1.45
CA GLY A 37 -10.78 1.18 1.43
C GLY A 37 -10.47 2.28 0.43
N CYS A 38 -11.51 2.95 -0.05
CA CYS A 38 -11.37 4.14 -0.89
C CYS A 38 -10.75 5.32 -0.11
N SER A 39 -10.66 6.48 -0.76
CA SER A 39 -10.13 7.71 -0.17
C SER A 39 -10.79 8.08 1.18
N SER A 40 -12.07 7.78 1.38
CA SER A 40 -12.79 8.07 2.63
C SER A 40 -12.65 7.00 3.72
N ALA A 41 -11.95 5.89 3.44
CA ALA A 41 -11.95 4.67 4.25
C ALA A 41 -13.38 4.10 4.47
N VAL A 42 -13.48 2.98 5.17
CA VAL A 42 -14.76 2.41 5.63
C VAL A 42 -14.64 2.07 7.12
N PRO A 43 -15.58 2.50 7.97
CA PRO A 43 -16.82 3.20 7.63
C PRO A 43 -16.61 4.62 7.10
N ASN A 44 -17.53 5.06 6.24
CA ASN A 44 -17.63 6.47 5.88
C ASN A 44 -18.31 7.22 7.05
N ALA A 45 -17.64 8.24 7.59
CA ALA A 45 -18.13 8.99 8.74
C ALA A 45 -19.52 9.62 8.50
N MET A 46 -19.75 10.22 7.32
CA MET A 46 -21.04 10.81 6.95
C MET A 46 -22.16 9.77 7.01
N CYS A 47 -21.89 8.56 6.50
CA CYS A 47 -22.86 7.47 6.49
C CYS A 47 -23.29 7.02 7.89
N LEU A 48 -22.44 7.22 8.91
CA LEU A 48 -22.74 6.87 10.29
C LEU A 48 -23.43 8.00 11.05
N ILE A 49 -22.99 9.25 10.87
CA ILE A 49 -23.57 10.41 11.58
C ILE A 49 -24.86 10.92 10.95
N GLN A 50 -25.09 10.60 9.66
CA GLN A 50 -26.31 10.89 8.91
C GLN A 50 -26.75 9.61 8.18
N PRO A 51 -27.27 8.61 8.92
CA PRO A 51 -27.66 7.35 8.33
C PRO A 51 -28.82 7.54 7.34
N SER A 52 -28.73 6.85 6.21
CA SER A 52 -29.84 6.67 5.27
C SER A 52 -30.95 5.81 5.90
N ASP A 53 -32.12 5.77 5.28
CA ASP A 53 -33.19 4.83 5.61
C ASP A 53 -33.48 3.90 4.41
N PRO A 54 -33.11 2.59 4.49
CA PRO A 54 -32.45 1.93 5.61
C PRO A 54 -30.96 2.32 5.75
N PRO A 55 -30.35 2.16 6.95
CA PRO A 55 -28.93 2.44 7.16
C PRO A 55 -28.01 1.53 6.31
N CYS A 56 -26.87 2.06 5.88
CA CYS A 56 -25.88 1.30 5.13
C CYS A 56 -25.31 0.14 5.95
N ALA A 57 -25.68 -1.09 5.59
CA ALA A 57 -25.26 -2.30 6.29
C ALA A 57 -23.73 -2.41 6.45
N VAL A 58 -22.95 -2.02 5.44
CA VAL A 58 -21.48 -2.09 5.47
C VAL A 58 -20.91 -1.14 6.53
N CYS A 59 -21.29 0.14 6.50
CA CYS A 59 -20.79 1.10 7.47
C CYS A 59 -21.27 0.77 8.88
N SER A 60 -22.56 0.43 9.04
CA SER A 60 -23.11 0.07 10.34
C SER A 60 -22.40 -1.16 10.95
N GLN A 61 -22.25 -2.25 10.20
CA GLN A 61 -21.58 -3.45 10.70
C GLN A 61 -20.10 -3.23 11.03
N SER A 62 -19.44 -2.30 10.33
CA SER A 62 -18.02 -2.01 10.57
C SER A 62 -17.72 -1.45 11.97
N LEU A 63 -18.72 -1.00 12.74
CA LEU A 63 -18.52 -0.57 14.13
C LEU A 63 -18.68 -1.69 15.17
N PHE A 64 -19.36 -2.80 14.81
CA PHE A 64 -19.75 -3.82 15.78
C PHE A 64 -18.87 -5.09 15.74
N VAL A 65 -18.05 -5.24 14.70
CA VAL A 65 -17.08 -6.33 14.60
C VAL A 65 -15.69 -5.81 15.01
N PRO A 66 -14.96 -6.51 15.91
CA PRO A 66 -13.61 -6.11 16.29
C PRO A 66 -12.70 -5.91 15.06
N PRO A 67 -11.90 -4.83 14.99
CA PRO A 67 -11.14 -4.47 13.78
C PRO A 67 -10.32 -5.61 13.18
N GLU A 68 -9.74 -6.48 14.01
CA GLU A 68 -8.94 -7.64 13.59
C GLU A 68 -9.74 -8.71 12.83
N LYS A 69 -11.07 -8.76 13.01
CA LYS A 69 -11.98 -9.70 12.34
C LYS A 69 -12.95 -9.01 11.38
N ASN A 70 -12.78 -7.71 11.16
CA ASN A 70 -13.76 -6.87 10.49
C ASN A 70 -13.37 -6.58 9.03
N PRO A 71 -13.95 -7.31 8.05
CA PRO A 71 -13.67 -7.06 6.64
C PRO A 71 -14.27 -5.75 6.12
N ASN A 72 -15.24 -5.17 6.85
CA ASN A 72 -15.89 -3.92 6.49
C ASN A 72 -15.17 -2.70 7.06
N TYR A 73 -14.28 -2.86 8.05
CA TYR A 73 -13.42 -1.78 8.50
C TYR A 73 -12.15 -1.73 7.64
N ARG A 74 -12.15 -0.83 6.65
CA ARG A 74 -11.12 -0.72 5.63
C ARG A 74 -10.40 0.63 5.71
N CYS A 75 -9.13 0.61 6.12
CA CYS A 75 -8.22 1.75 6.02
C CYS A 75 -7.98 2.16 4.54
N ASN A 76 -7.43 3.35 4.31
CA ASN A 76 -6.99 3.77 2.96
C ASN A 76 -6.07 2.72 2.34
N THR A 77 -6.13 2.57 1.02
CA THR A 77 -5.33 1.59 0.30
C THR A 77 -3.85 1.75 0.62
N SER A 78 -3.20 0.65 0.99
CA SER A 78 -1.76 0.56 1.17
C SER A 78 -1.33 -0.90 1.21
N LEU A 79 -0.13 -1.18 0.72
CA LEU A 79 0.47 -2.52 0.69
C LEU A 79 1.81 -2.51 1.41
N LEU A 80 2.01 -3.43 2.35
CA LEU A 80 3.33 -3.74 2.88
C LEU A 80 3.86 -5.01 2.22
N ILE A 81 5.07 -4.93 1.69
CA ILE A 81 5.81 -6.07 1.16
C ILE A 81 6.87 -6.44 2.20
N ASP A 82 6.70 -7.60 2.82
CA ASP A 82 7.73 -8.25 3.61
C ASP A 82 8.60 -9.07 2.65
N TYR A 83 9.70 -8.47 2.22
CA TYR A 83 10.57 -8.99 1.17
C TYR A 83 11.75 -9.75 1.76
N CYS A 84 11.80 -11.05 1.50
CA CYS A 84 12.91 -11.92 1.87
C CYS A 84 13.89 -12.03 0.70
N GLN A 85 15.04 -11.37 0.79
CA GLN A 85 16.10 -11.48 -0.23
C GLN A 85 16.95 -12.75 -0.03
N SER A 86 17.16 -13.13 1.23
CA SER A 86 17.83 -14.36 1.68
C SER A 86 17.35 -14.70 3.10
N ASP A 87 17.62 -15.91 3.60
CA ASP A 87 17.11 -16.42 4.89
C ASP A 87 17.37 -15.49 6.10
N ALA A 88 18.38 -14.61 6.01
CA ALA A 88 18.73 -13.66 7.07
C ALA A 88 18.49 -12.18 6.70
N ASN A 89 18.08 -11.86 5.46
CA ASN A 89 17.91 -10.48 5.00
C ASN A 89 16.46 -10.21 4.57
N ARG A 90 15.68 -9.63 5.50
CA ARG A 90 14.30 -9.18 5.28
C ARG A 90 14.19 -7.68 5.27
N SER A 91 13.48 -7.15 4.28
CA SER A 91 13.16 -5.74 4.10
C SER A 91 11.65 -5.51 4.04
N TYR A 92 11.20 -4.41 4.63
CA TYR A 92 9.80 -4.03 4.68
C TYR A 92 9.57 -2.80 3.80
N ILE A 93 8.91 -3.00 2.67
CA ILE A 93 8.67 -1.96 1.66
C ILE A 93 7.20 -1.59 1.70
N LEU A 94 6.91 -0.31 1.91
CA LEU A 94 5.55 0.21 1.99
C LEU A 94 5.15 0.87 0.67
N ILE A 95 3.99 0.54 0.13
CA ILE A 95 3.35 1.28 -0.96
C ILE A 95 2.22 2.13 -0.38
N ASP A 96 2.36 3.44 -0.53
CA ASP A 96 1.50 4.50 0.00
C ASP A 96 1.40 4.58 1.53
N VAL A 97 1.26 5.81 2.03
CA VAL A 97 1.19 6.17 3.45
C VAL A 97 0.03 7.14 3.66
N GLY A 98 -1.20 6.63 3.55
CA GLY A 98 -2.43 7.40 3.70
C GLY A 98 -2.71 7.91 5.11
N LYS A 99 -3.73 8.77 5.26
CA LYS A 99 -4.17 9.32 6.57
C LYS A 99 -4.54 8.26 7.62
N THR A 100 -4.82 7.02 7.22
CA THR A 100 -5.10 5.91 8.15
C THR A 100 -3.85 5.14 8.58
N PHE A 101 -2.63 5.58 8.24
CA PHE A 101 -1.38 4.85 8.49
C PHE A 101 -1.18 4.46 9.96
N ARG A 102 -1.42 5.38 10.90
CA ARG A 102 -1.34 5.07 12.34
C ARG A 102 -2.19 3.86 12.73
N GLU A 103 -3.41 3.76 12.19
CA GLU A 103 -4.29 2.63 12.46
C GLU A 103 -3.78 1.34 11.81
N GLN A 104 -3.25 1.43 10.59
CA GLN A 104 -2.63 0.30 9.90
C GLN A 104 -1.45 -0.28 10.69
N VAL A 105 -0.61 0.58 11.29
CA VAL A 105 0.47 0.15 12.20
C VAL A 105 -0.11 -0.58 13.40
N LEU A 106 -1.08 0.01 14.10
CA LEU A 106 -1.67 -0.60 15.29
C LEU A 106 -2.35 -1.94 15.01
N ARG A 107 -2.93 -2.13 13.83
CA ARG A 107 -3.65 -3.36 13.46
C ARG A 107 -2.72 -4.43 12.88
N TRP A 108 -1.89 -4.06 11.91
CA TRP A 108 -1.18 -5.05 11.10
C TRP A 108 0.28 -5.21 11.52
N PHE A 109 0.97 -4.13 11.86
CA PHE A 109 2.38 -4.24 12.25
C PHE A 109 2.49 -4.97 13.59
N THR A 110 1.58 -4.72 14.52
CA THR A 110 1.52 -5.41 15.81
C THR A 110 1.15 -6.89 15.69
N LEU A 111 0.26 -7.22 14.73
CA LEU A 111 -0.20 -8.58 14.46
C LEU A 111 0.88 -9.41 13.77
N TYR A 112 1.48 -8.88 12.71
CA TYR A 112 2.51 -9.55 11.92
C TYR A 112 3.95 -9.30 12.40
N LYS A 113 4.11 -8.62 13.54
CA LYS A 113 5.41 -8.33 14.18
C LYS A 113 6.38 -7.58 13.26
N ILE A 114 5.86 -6.64 12.47
CA ILE A 114 6.65 -5.80 11.58
C ILE A 114 7.39 -4.74 12.42
N PRO A 115 8.72 -4.73 12.44
CA PRO A 115 9.47 -3.88 13.37
C PRO A 115 9.76 -2.48 12.83
N ARG A 116 9.74 -2.29 11.51
CA ARG A 116 10.19 -1.06 10.83
C ARG A 116 9.67 -0.98 9.39
N VAL A 117 9.97 0.13 8.72
CA VAL A 117 9.84 0.28 7.27
C VAL A 117 11.20 0.68 6.69
N ASP A 118 11.69 -0.08 5.72
CA ASP A 118 13.01 0.12 5.10
C ASP A 118 12.95 1.04 3.88
N SER A 119 11.82 1.08 3.16
CA SER A 119 11.58 2.06 2.10
C SER A 119 10.10 2.24 1.81
N ILE A 120 9.76 3.38 1.20
CA ILE A 120 8.39 3.76 0.84
C ILE A 120 8.34 4.03 -0.66
N VAL A 121 7.29 3.57 -1.33
CA VAL A 121 6.99 3.87 -2.73
C VAL A 121 5.62 4.56 -2.77
N LEU A 122 5.53 5.73 -3.40
CA LEU A 122 4.28 6.45 -3.56
C LEU A 122 3.72 6.25 -4.97
N THR A 123 2.44 5.89 -5.05
CA THR A 123 1.69 5.80 -6.31
C THR A 123 1.37 7.18 -6.85
N HIS A 124 0.99 8.10 -5.95
CA HIS A 124 0.59 9.47 -6.26
C HIS A 124 0.48 10.35 -5.00
N GLU A 125 0.17 11.64 -5.15
CA GLU A 125 0.19 12.63 -4.06
C GLU A 125 -1.16 12.98 -3.43
N HIS A 126 -2.23 12.22 -3.71
CA HIS A 126 -3.51 12.47 -3.05
C HIS A 126 -3.49 12.13 -1.56
N ALA A 127 -4.44 12.71 -0.83
CA ALA A 127 -4.45 12.72 0.63
C ALA A 127 -4.49 11.31 1.27
N ASP A 128 -5.23 10.41 0.64
CA ASP A 128 -5.33 9.00 1.01
C ASP A 128 -4.09 8.17 0.68
N ALA A 129 -3.13 8.69 -0.09
CA ALA A 129 -1.84 8.07 -0.34
C ALA A 129 -0.68 8.69 0.48
N VAL A 130 -0.80 9.92 0.97
CA VAL A 130 0.37 10.64 1.56
C VAL A 130 0.17 11.29 2.93
N LEU A 131 -1.06 11.45 3.43
CA LEU A 131 -1.25 12.21 4.68
C LEU A 131 -0.78 11.50 5.96
N GLY A 132 -0.32 10.26 5.88
CA GLY A 132 0.30 9.53 6.98
C GLY A 132 1.82 9.70 7.08
N LEU A 133 2.45 10.46 6.16
CA LEU A 133 3.92 10.61 6.12
C LEU A 133 4.53 11.14 7.43
N ASP A 134 3.83 12.01 8.14
CA ASP A 134 4.29 12.51 9.45
C ASP A 134 4.40 11.39 10.51
N ASP A 135 3.51 10.40 10.43
CA ASP A 135 3.45 9.27 11.36
C ASP A 135 4.50 8.18 11.07
N ILE A 136 5.25 8.27 9.96
CA ILE A 136 6.35 7.33 9.65
C ILE A 136 7.41 7.28 10.75
N ARG A 137 7.60 8.37 11.52
CA ARG A 137 8.49 8.39 12.69
C ARG A 137 8.21 7.27 13.70
N ALA A 138 7.00 6.70 13.70
CA ALA A 138 6.60 5.61 14.59
C ALA A 138 7.24 4.26 14.21
N VAL A 139 7.67 4.12 12.96
CA VAL A 139 8.32 2.91 12.41
C VAL A 139 9.78 3.15 12.03
N GLN A 140 10.33 4.29 12.43
CA GLN A 140 11.75 4.63 12.33
C GLN A 140 12.47 4.37 13.66
N PRO A 141 13.81 4.16 13.63
CA PRO A 141 14.61 4.10 14.84
C PRO A 141 14.39 5.31 15.74
N PHE A 142 14.44 5.09 17.05
CA PHE A 142 14.36 6.16 18.03
C PHE A 142 15.75 6.75 18.29
N SER A 143 15.89 8.07 18.13
CA SER A 143 17.08 8.83 18.50
C SER A 143 16.65 10.13 19.21
N PRO A 144 17.19 10.46 20.40
CA PRO A 144 16.88 11.71 21.10
C PRO A 144 17.21 12.97 20.29
N SER A 145 18.27 12.91 19.47
CA SER A 145 18.69 14.00 18.58
C SER A 145 18.01 13.96 17.21
N ASN A 146 17.11 13.00 16.98
CA ASN A 146 16.51 12.71 15.68
C ASN A 146 17.54 12.48 14.55
N ASP A 147 18.77 12.14 14.93
CA ASP A 147 19.87 11.78 14.03
C ASP A 147 19.77 10.28 13.77
N ILE A 148 19.13 9.94 12.66
CA ILE A 148 18.91 8.57 12.17
C ILE A 148 19.08 8.56 10.66
N ASP A 149 19.39 7.40 10.12
CA ASP A 149 19.37 7.21 8.68
C ASP A 149 17.96 7.49 8.13
N PRO A 150 17.82 8.39 7.14
CA PRO A 150 16.53 8.72 6.59
C PRO A 150 15.94 7.54 5.81
N THR A 151 14.63 7.32 5.93
CA THR A 151 13.92 6.30 5.15
C THR A 151 13.80 6.77 3.68
N PRO A 152 14.28 5.99 2.70
CA PRO A 152 14.11 6.30 1.29
C PRO A 152 12.64 6.28 0.88
N ILE A 153 12.21 7.31 0.14
CA ILE A 153 10.88 7.41 -0.45
C ILE A 153 10.98 7.65 -1.95
N TYR A 154 10.35 6.77 -2.73
CA TYR A 154 10.37 6.78 -4.19
C TYR A 154 9.06 7.36 -4.72
N LEU A 155 9.15 8.40 -5.54
CA LEU A 155 8.01 9.14 -6.06
C LEU A 155 8.37 9.87 -7.36
N THR A 156 7.36 10.28 -8.13
CA THR A 156 7.58 11.10 -9.34
C THR A 156 7.96 12.54 -8.98
N GLU A 157 8.57 13.26 -9.91
CA GLU A 157 8.85 14.70 -9.76
C GLU A 157 7.57 15.49 -9.45
N PHE A 158 6.49 15.20 -10.17
CA PHE A 158 5.18 15.82 -9.96
C PHE A 158 4.67 15.63 -8.52
N ALA A 159 4.76 14.41 -7.98
CA ALA A 159 4.39 14.14 -6.60
C ALA A 159 5.30 14.89 -5.62
N MET A 160 6.61 14.96 -5.90
CA MET A 160 7.58 15.67 -5.08
C MET A 160 7.28 17.17 -4.98
N GLU A 161 6.98 17.84 -6.10
CA GLU A 161 6.60 19.25 -6.13
C GLU A 161 5.38 19.52 -5.23
N SER A 162 4.38 18.65 -5.31
CA SER A 162 3.18 18.76 -4.47
C SER A 162 3.47 18.53 -2.98
N LEU A 163 4.31 17.53 -2.65
CA LEU A 163 4.68 17.22 -1.27
C LEU A 163 5.56 18.32 -0.65
N ALA A 164 6.38 19.01 -1.42
CA ALA A 164 7.14 20.17 -0.95
C ALA A 164 6.23 21.30 -0.47
N VAL A 165 5.04 21.46 -1.06
CA VAL A 165 4.02 22.42 -0.64
C VAL A 165 3.21 21.91 0.56
N LYS A 166 2.81 20.63 0.55
CA LYS A 166 1.99 20.02 1.62
C LYS A 166 2.77 19.83 2.93
N PHE A 167 4.04 19.44 2.83
CA PHE A 167 4.89 19.08 3.96
C PHE A 167 6.27 19.76 3.89
N PRO A 168 6.32 21.11 3.89
CA PRO A 168 7.59 21.83 3.78
C PRO A 168 8.58 21.43 4.88
N TYR A 169 8.09 21.05 6.06
CA TYR A 169 8.91 20.60 7.19
C TYR A 169 9.49 19.18 7.05
N LEU A 170 8.92 18.32 6.21
CA LEU A 170 9.48 17.00 5.89
C LEU A 170 10.50 17.06 4.74
N VAL A 171 10.42 18.11 3.92
CA VAL A 171 11.32 18.34 2.79
C VAL A 171 12.52 19.21 3.19
N GLN A 172 12.29 20.28 3.95
CA GLN A 172 13.33 21.23 4.33
C GLN A 172 14.05 20.76 5.61
N LYS A 173 15.27 20.23 5.45
CA LYS A 173 16.10 19.74 6.57
C LYS A 173 16.88 20.81 7.33
N LYS A 174 16.92 22.06 6.87
CA LYS A 174 17.69 23.11 7.53
C LYS A 174 16.93 23.67 8.73
N LEU A 175 17.29 23.21 9.92
CA LEU A 175 16.99 23.92 11.16
C LEU A 175 17.59 25.32 11.07
N LYS A 176 16.82 26.36 11.39
CA LYS A 176 17.36 27.71 11.54
C LYS A 176 18.21 27.74 12.82
N GLU A 177 19.24 28.57 12.82
CA GLU A 177 20.10 28.77 13.98
C GLU A 177 19.26 29.14 15.22
N GLY A 178 19.39 28.37 16.30
CA GLY A 178 18.60 28.52 17.53
C GLY A 178 17.26 27.77 17.59
N GLN A 179 16.89 26.97 16.58
CA GLN A 179 15.71 26.09 16.67
C GLN A 179 16.01 24.80 17.42
N GLU A 180 15.11 24.43 18.34
CA GLU A 180 15.13 23.11 18.98
C GLU A 180 14.91 22.00 17.95
N VAL A 181 15.62 20.89 18.13
CA VAL A 181 15.43 19.68 17.33
C VAL A 181 14.03 19.14 17.57
N ARG A 182 13.19 19.17 16.53
CA ARG A 182 11.88 18.52 16.55
C ARG A 182 12.00 17.11 15.98
N ARG A 183 11.35 16.15 16.64
CA ARG A 183 11.27 14.77 16.16
C ARG A 183 10.23 14.65 15.04
N VAL A 184 10.68 14.88 13.81
CA VAL A 184 9.92 14.66 12.57
C VAL A 184 10.48 13.47 11.81
N ALA A 185 9.66 12.83 10.98
CA ALA A 185 10.11 11.71 10.16
C ALA A 185 11.31 12.11 9.29
N GLN A 186 12.36 11.27 9.27
CA GLN A 186 13.55 11.51 8.45
C GLN A 186 13.39 10.84 7.10
N LEU A 187 13.25 11.60 6.02
CA LEU A 187 12.99 11.06 4.68
C LEU A 187 14.13 11.40 3.70
N GLU A 188 14.43 10.46 2.82
CA GLU A 188 15.33 10.65 1.68
C GLU A 188 14.50 10.54 0.39
N TRP A 189 14.22 11.69 -0.23
CA TRP A 189 13.38 11.80 -1.41
C TRP A 189 14.14 11.33 -2.66
N LYS A 190 13.61 10.30 -3.35
CA LYS A 190 14.20 9.69 -4.54
C LYS A 190 13.23 9.79 -5.72
N ILE A 191 13.59 10.62 -6.69
CA ILE A 191 12.79 10.80 -7.90
C ILE A 191 12.90 9.54 -8.76
N ILE A 192 11.75 8.98 -9.13
CA ILE A 192 11.62 7.92 -10.12
C ILE A 192 10.97 8.46 -11.38
N GLU A 193 11.32 7.87 -12.52
CA GLU A 193 10.65 8.17 -13.77
C GLU A 193 9.30 7.43 -13.83
N GLY A 194 8.22 8.14 -14.10
CA GLY A 194 6.87 7.57 -14.14
C GLY A 194 6.56 6.72 -15.38
N ASN A 195 7.58 6.16 -16.04
CA ASN A 195 7.42 5.33 -17.24
C ASN A 195 7.90 3.89 -16.99
N HIS A 196 7.34 2.96 -17.76
CA HIS A 196 7.58 1.52 -17.59
C HIS A 196 8.92 1.03 -18.15
N GLU A 197 9.66 1.88 -18.86
CA GLU A 197 10.96 1.53 -19.43
C GLU A 197 12.07 1.58 -18.37
N LYS A 198 11.89 2.40 -17.32
CA LYS A 198 12.89 2.61 -16.28
C LYS A 198 12.45 2.07 -14.94
N SER A 199 12.96 0.88 -14.65
CA SER A 199 12.83 0.27 -13.33
C SER A 199 13.70 0.96 -12.28
N PHE A 200 13.31 0.85 -11.02
CA PHE A 200 14.11 1.25 -9.87
C PHE A 200 14.18 0.11 -8.84
N VAL A 201 15.06 0.23 -7.85
CA VAL A 201 15.21 -0.77 -6.79
C VAL A 201 14.95 -0.10 -5.44
N ALA A 202 14.00 -0.64 -4.69
CA ALA A 202 13.71 -0.23 -3.32
C ALA A 202 13.98 -1.42 -2.38
N SER A 203 14.89 -1.22 -1.43
CA SER A 203 15.32 -2.26 -0.46
C SER A 203 15.57 -3.65 -1.08
N GLY A 204 16.26 -3.68 -2.23
CA GLY A 204 16.63 -4.91 -2.93
C GLY A 204 15.55 -5.51 -3.83
N LEU A 205 14.33 -4.98 -3.83
CA LEU A 205 13.25 -5.39 -4.74
C LEU A 205 13.19 -4.45 -5.94
N LYS A 206 13.20 -5.03 -7.15
CA LYS A 206 13.04 -4.29 -8.40
C LYS A 206 11.57 -3.98 -8.66
N PHE A 207 11.28 -2.72 -8.93
CA PHE A 207 9.97 -2.21 -9.32
C PHE A 207 10.02 -1.66 -10.74
N VAL A 208 8.94 -1.87 -11.49
CA VAL A 208 8.68 -1.20 -12.76
C VAL A 208 7.44 -0.31 -12.58
N PRO A 209 7.59 1.02 -12.73
CA PRO A 209 6.45 1.94 -12.73
C PRO A 209 5.48 1.61 -13.85
N LEU A 210 4.18 1.65 -13.57
CA LEU A 210 3.13 1.44 -14.56
C LEU A 210 2.20 2.66 -14.55
N PRO A 211 2.39 3.64 -15.44
CA PRO A 211 1.49 4.79 -15.50
C PRO A 211 0.07 4.36 -15.86
N VAL A 212 -0.89 4.76 -15.04
CA VAL A 212 -2.33 4.53 -15.22
C VAL A 212 -3.09 5.83 -15.09
N ILE A 213 -4.25 5.93 -15.74
CA ILE A 213 -5.08 7.12 -15.70
C ILE A 213 -6.04 6.98 -14.52
N HIS A 214 -6.12 8.00 -13.68
CA HIS A 214 -7.02 8.09 -12.54
C HIS A 214 -7.91 9.33 -12.71
N GLY A 215 -9.21 9.12 -12.96
CA GLY A 215 -10.12 10.19 -13.37
C GLY A 215 -10.03 10.50 -14.86
N GLU A 216 -10.06 11.78 -15.23
CA GLU A 216 -10.04 12.23 -16.62
C GLU A 216 -8.61 12.35 -17.17
N ASP A 217 -7.80 13.27 -16.64
CA ASP A 217 -6.49 13.64 -17.21
C ASP A 217 -5.32 13.52 -16.24
N TYR A 218 -5.49 12.76 -15.16
CA TYR A 218 -4.48 12.59 -14.14
C TYR A 218 -3.81 11.22 -14.24
N ILE A 219 -2.47 11.19 -14.18
CA ILE A 219 -1.67 9.98 -14.23
C ILE A 219 -1.13 9.69 -12.83
N CYS A 220 -1.41 8.49 -12.34
CA CYS A 220 -0.74 7.92 -11.17
C CYS A 220 0.03 6.66 -11.58
N LEU A 221 0.75 6.08 -10.62
CA LEU A 221 1.52 4.87 -10.86
C LEU A 221 0.87 3.65 -10.20
N GLY A 222 0.68 2.60 -10.99
CA GLY A 222 0.78 1.24 -10.48
C GLY A 222 2.24 0.79 -10.45
N PHE A 223 2.48 -0.39 -9.88
CA PHE A 223 3.82 -0.98 -9.83
C PHE A 223 3.79 -2.46 -10.16
N LEU A 224 4.73 -2.87 -11.00
CA LEU A 224 5.01 -4.26 -11.31
C LEU A 224 6.28 -4.70 -10.58
N PHE A 225 6.23 -5.84 -9.90
CA PHE A 225 7.38 -6.37 -9.17
C PHE A 225 7.30 -7.90 -9.01
N GLY A 226 8.42 -8.50 -8.60
CA GLY A 226 8.57 -9.94 -8.42
C GLY A 226 8.97 -10.67 -9.71
N GLU A 227 9.91 -11.62 -9.57
CA GLU A 227 10.44 -12.40 -10.70
C GLU A 227 9.69 -13.72 -10.90
N LYS A 228 9.63 -14.54 -9.84
CA LYS A 228 8.96 -15.85 -9.83
C LYS A 228 7.44 -15.70 -9.77
N CYS A 229 6.97 -14.87 -8.84
CA CYS A 229 5.56 -14.51 -8.68
C CYS A 229 5.41 -13.04 -9.05
N ARG A 230 5.00 -12.77 -10.29
CA ARG A 230 4.80 -11.41 -10.79
C ARG A 230 3.53 -10.81 -10.18
N VAL A 231 3.67 -9.63 -9.62
CA VAL A 231 2.59 -8.87 -8.99
C VAL A 231 2.41 -7.56 -9.73
N ALA A 232 1.17 -7.20 -9.99
CA ALA A 232 0.76 -5.88 -10.45
C ALA A 232 -0.11 -5.23 -9.37
N TYR A 233 0.39 -4.17 -8.75
CA TYR A 233 -0.35 -3.38 -7.76
C TYR A 233 -0.79 -2.06 -8.39
N ILE A 234 -2.10 -1.83 -8.49
CA ILE A 234 -2.70 -0.70 -9.20
C ILE A 234 -3.88 -0.18 -8.37
N SER A 235 -3.64 0.74 -7.45
CA SER A 235 -4.69 1.15 -6.49
C SER A 235 -5.78 2.00 -7.13
N ASP A 236 -5.36 3.06 -7.82
CA ASP A 236 -6.22 4.14 -8.29
C ASP A 236 -6.21 4.18 -9.81
N VAL A 237 -7.25 3.65 -10.46
CA VAL A 237 -7.30 3.62 -11.92
C VAL A 237 -8.73 3.74 -12.44
N SER A 238 -8.92 4.64 -13.41
CA SER A 238 -10.11 4.72 -14.24
C SER A 238 -9.89 3.99 -15.57
N ARG A 239 -8.70 4.12 -16.17
CA ARG A 239 -8.35 3.46 -17.45
C ARG A 239 -6.84 3.31 -17.63
N PHE A 240 -6.44 2.38 -18.50
CA PHE A 240 -5.05 2.26 -18.94
C PHE A 240 -4.78 3.19 -20.13
N PRO A 241 -3.62 3.85 -20.20
CA PRO A 241 -3.19 4.52 -21.43
C PRO A 241 -3.06 3.51 -22.58
N ALA A 242 -3.31 3.96 -23.82
CA ALA A 242 -3.20 3.10 -25.00
C ALA A 242 -1.79 2.48 -25.15
N SER A 243 -0.74 3.20 -24.76
CA SER A 243 0.64 2.69 -24.75
C SER A 243 0.86 1.49 -23.82
N ILE A 244 0.04 1.36 -22.77
CA ILE A 244 0.08 0.24 -21.83
C ILE A 244 -0.85 -0.88 -22.29
N GLU A 245 -2.03 -0.54 -22.82
CA GLU A 245 -3.06 -1.50 -23.24
C GLU A 245 -2.61 -2.36 -24.44
N TYR A 246 -1.82 -1.79 -25.36
CA TYR A 246 -1.35 -2.47 -26.58
C TYR A 246 0.17 -2.69 -26.63
N GLY A 247 0.91 -2.36 -25.55
CA GLY A 247 2.37 -2.44 -25.49
C GLY A 247 2.91 -3.67 -24.75
N GLU A 248 4.23 -3.79 -24.63
CA GLU A 248 4.94 -4.85 -23.88
C GLU A 248 4.48 -4.96 -22.41
N SER A 249 3.97 -3.88 -21.83
CA SER A 249 3.40 -3.89 -20.47
C SER A 249 2.10 -4.70 -20.36
N ALA A 250 1.32 -4.82 -21.44
CA ALA A 250 0.14 -5.70 -21.50
C ALA A 250 0.53 -7.17 -21.29
N TRP A 251 1.68 -7.59 -21.82
CA TRP A 251 2.22 -8.94 -21.62
C TRP A 251 2.56 -9.23 -20.15
N PHE A 252 3.05 -8.25 -19.40
CA PHE A 252 3.30 -8.42 -17.98
C PHE A 252 2.00 -8.51 -17.19
N LEU A 253 1.00 -7.67 -17.50
CA LEU A 253 -0.32 -7.72 -16.88
C LEU A 253 -1.02 -9.07 -17.13
N LEU A 254 -0.91 -9.63 -18.33
CA LEU A 254 -1.49 -10.93 -18.70
C LEU A 254 -0.83 -12.12 -17.98
N ARG A 255 0.41 -11.95 -17.49
CA ARG A 255 1.17 -12.98 -16.76
C ARG A 255 1.37 -12.65 -15.28
N ALA A 256 0.78 -11.57 -14.80
CA ALA A 256 0.77 -11.25 -13.39
C ALA A 256 -0.09 -12.29 -12.68
N TYR A 257 0.48 -12.94 -11.66
CA TYR A 257 -0.26 -13.90 -10.85
C TYR A 257 -1.28 -13.20 -9.95
N PHE A 258 -1.04 -11.93 -9.64
CA PHE A 258 -1.94 -11.10 -8.86
C PHE A 258 -2.01 -9.69 -9.46
N VAL A 259 -3.23 -9.26 -9.78
CA VAL A 259 -3.56 -7.88 -10.16
C VAL A 259 -4.46 -7.31 -9.07
N PHE A 260 -3.99 -6.30 -8.36
CA PHE A 260 -4.77 -5.64 -7.31
C PHE A 260 -5.25 -4.29 -7.81
N LEU A 261 -6.57 -4.18 -7.98
CA LEU A 261 -7.31 -2.97 -8.35
C LEU A 261 -8.15 -2.55 -7.15
N THR A 262 -7.80 -1.45 -6.49
CA THR A 262 -8.44 -1.02 -5.24
C THR A 262 -9.00 0.38 -5.35
N SER A 263 -9.97 0.55 -6.24
CA SER A 263 -11.10 1.47 -6.10
C SER A 263 -12.01 1.25 -7.30
N PHE A 264 -13.12 0.56 -7.06
CA PHE A 264 -14.13 0.17 -8.05
C PHE A 264 -13.66 -0.83 -9.13
N ILE A 265 -14.47 -1.85 -9.36
CA ILE A 265 -14.30 -2.94 -10.35
C ILE A 265 -13.46 -4.14 -9.87
N PHE A 266 -14.03 -4.93 -8.95
CA PHE A 266 -13.96 -6.38 -9.14
C PHE A 266 -15.06 -6.74 -10.15
N LYS A 267 -14.75 -6.70 -11.45
CA LYS A 267 -15.50 -7.49 -12.42
C LYS A 267 -14.74 -8.81 -12.47
N GLU A 268 -15.38 -9.91 -12.11
CA GLU A 268 -14.95 -11.20 -12.64
C GLU A 268 -14.92 -11.03 -14.16
N ARG A 269 -13.73 -10.85 -14.73
CA ARG A 269 -13.54 -11.12 -16.15
C ARG A 269 -13.36 -12.62 -16.23
N SER A 270 -14.45 -13.33 -16.54
CA SER A 270 -14.34 -14.40 -17.52
C SER A 270 -13.63 -13.79 -18.73
N SER A 271 -12.47 -14.33 -19.09
CA SER A 271 -11.61 -13.87 -20.20
C SER A 271 -12.40 -13.22 -21.36
N PRO A 272 -12.01 -12.03 -21.86
CA PRO A 272 -12.67 -11.44 -23.03
C PRO A 272 -12.19 -12.03 -24.36
N PHE A 273 -11.47 -13.15 -24.37
CA PHE A 273 -10.96 -13.77 -25.59
C PHE A 273 -11.38 -15.23 -25.69
N SER A 274 -12.67 -15.45 -25.96
CA SER A 274 -13.07 -16.66 -26.68
C SER A 274 -12.51 -16.53 -28.10
N LEU A 275 -11.42 -17.24 -28.36
CA LEU A 275 -11.04 -17.60 -29.72
C LEU A 275 -12.07 -18.63 -30.18
N GLU A 276 -13.03 -18.23 -30.99
CA GLU A 276 -13.66 -19.17 -31.91
C GLU A 276 -12.62 -19.53 -32.97
N SER A 277 -12.53 -20.83 -33.23
CA SER A 277 -11.67 -21.49 -34.22
C SER A 277 -11.88 -21.00 -35.64
#